data_AF-A0A967DBT2-F1
#
_entry.id   AF-A0A967DBT2-F1
#
_cell.length_a   1.000
_cell.length_b   1.000
_cell.length_c   1.000
_cell.angle_alpha   90.00
_cell.angle_beta   90.00
_cell.angle_gamma   90.00
#
_symmetry.space_group_name_H-M   'P 1'
#
loop_
_entity.id
_entity.type
_entity.pdbx_description
1 polymer ?
#
loop_
_entity_poly.entity_id
_entity_poly.type
_entity_poly.pdbx_seq_one_letter_code
_entity_poly.pdbx_strand_id
1 'polypeptide(L)'
;MGKVTGFMEFERVEETYEAPVKRIHHYKEFVAALSDADAKVQGARCMDCGIPFCNNGCPVNNIIPDFNDLVYQGDWKNAIEVLHSTNNFP
;
A
#
# COMPACT_ATOMS: atom_id res chain seq x y z
N MET A 1 8.45 0.82 11.87
CA MET A 1 8.18 0.89 10.43
C MET A 1 8.42 -0.44 9.76
N GLY A 2 7.34 -1.16 9.46
CA GLY A 2 7.38 -2.48 8.85
C GLY A 2 8.15 -3.51 9.68
N LYS A 3 8.55 -4.59 9.04
CA LYS A 3 9.51 -5.55 9.59
C LYS A 3 10.87 -5.27 8.96
N VAL A 4 11.91 -5.08 9.78
CA VAL A 4 13.27 -4.73 9.32
C VAL A 4 13.79 -5.64 8.19
N THR A 5 13.49 -6.94 8.27
CA THR A 5 13.87 -7.96 7.29
C THR A 5 12.72 -8.34 6.34
N GLY A 6 11.57 -7.67 6.41
CA GLY A 6 10.35 -8.03 5.70
C GLY A 6 10.49 -8.03 4.18
N PHE A 7 11.32 -7.13 3.63
CA PHE A 7 11.58 -7.10 2.18
C PHE A 7 12.39 -8.31 1.68
N MET A 8 13.14 -8.99 2.55
CA MET A 8 13.91 -10.19 2.24
C MET A 8 13.12 -11.47 2.46
N GLU A 9 12.18 -11.46 3.41
CA GLU A 9 11.42 -12.65 3.81
C GLU A 9 10.12 -12.82 3.06
N PHE A 10 9.47 -11.73 2.70
CA PHE A 10 8.24 -11.76 1.94
C PHE A 10 8.55 -11.50 0.47
N GLU A 11 7.70 -11.99 -0.41
CA GLU A 11 7.68 -11.59 -1.82
C GLU A 11 6.71 -10.42 -2.02
N ARG A 12 6.85 -9.70 -3.13
CA ARG A 12 5.86 -8.68 -3.51
C ARG A 12 4.57 -9.40 -3.89
N VAL A 13 3.46 -8.93 -3.33
CA VAL A 13 2.12 -9.40 -3.67
C VAL A 13 1.48 -8.32 -4.52
N GLU A 14 1.03 -8.70 -5.71
CA GLU A 14 0.29 -7.84 -6.60
C GLU A 14 -1.21 -8.09 -6.46
N GLU A 15 -1.99 -7.05 -6.78
CA GLU A 15 -3.43 -7.18 -6.88
C GLU A 15 -3.80 -8.15 -8.00
N THR A 16 -4.93 -8.83 -7.83
CA THR A 16 -5.42 -9.73 -8.87
C THR A 16 -6.39 -8.98 -9.78
N TYR A 17 -6.46 -9.41 -11.03
CA TYR A 17 -7.29 -8.77 -12.04
C TYR A 17 -8.27 -9.77 -12.62
N GLU A 18 -9.49 -9.32 -12.90
CA GLU A 18 -10.39 -10.11 -13.72
C GLU A 18 -9.80 -10.35 -15.12
N ALA A 19 -9.98 -11.57 -15.63
CA ALA A 19 -9.45 -11.96 -16.94
C ALA A 19 -9.94 -11.01 -18.05
N PRO A 20 -9.07 -10.64 -19.02
CA PRO A 20 -9.42 -9.71 -20.10
C PRO A 20 -10.73 -10.06 -20.82
N VAL A 21 -10.93 -11.34 -21.10
CA VAL A 21 -12.10 -11.85 -21.81
C VAL A 21 -13.42 -11.60 -21.08
N LYS A 22 -13.40 -11.45 -19.76
CA LYS A 22 -14.61 -11.16 -18.97
C LYS A 22 -14.81 -9.65 -18.81
N ARG A 23 -13.75 -8.91 -18.46
CA ARG A 23 -13.84 -7.47 -18.17
C ARG A 23 -14.16 -6.58 -19.38
N ILE A 24 -14.00 -7.07 -20.63
CA ILE A 24 -14.43 -6.33 -21.84
C ILE A 24 -15.96 -6.22 -21.98
N HIS A 25 -16.73 -6.92 -21.14
CA HIS A 25 -18.19 -6.94 -21.22
C HIS A 25 -18.88 -6.01 -20.20
N HIS A 26 -18.14 -5.23 -19.41
CA HIS A 26 -18.71 -4.27 -18.47
C HIS A 26 -17.77 -3.09 -18.18
N TYR A 27 -18.30 -2.07 -17.50
CA TYR A 27 -17.56 -0.89 -17.04
C TYR A 27 -17.31 -0.87 -15.53
N LYS A 28 -17.57 -1.99 -14.83
CA LYS A 28 -17.27 -2.12 -13.39
C LYS A 28 -15.76 -2.28 -13.16
N GLU A 29 -15.33 -1.92 -11.95
CA GLU A 29 -13.98 -2.18 -11.45
C GLU A 29 -13.64 -3.67 -11.56
N PHE A 30 -12.40 -3.96 -11.97
CA PHE A 30 -11.90 -5.32 -12.22
C PHE A 30 -10.61 -5.63 -11.46
N VAL A 31 -10.01 -4.62 -10.81
CA VAL A 31 -8.89 -4.79 -9.89
C VAL A 31 -9.45 -5.23 -8.53
N ALA A 32 -9.01 -6.40 -8.06
CA ALA A 32 -9.36 -6.87 -6.73
C ALA A 32 -8.32 -6.35 -5.72
N ALA A 33 -8.78 -5.52 -4.79
CA ALA A 33 -7.97 -5.03 -3.68
C ALA A 33 -7.37 -6.19 -2.87
N LEU A 34 -6.19 -5.94 -2.29
CA LEU A 34 -5.56 -6.87 -1.36
C LEU A 34 -6.46 -7.10 -0.14
N SER A 35 -6.42 -8.31 0.41
CA SER A 35 -7.01 -8.57 1.72
C SER A 35 -6.23 -7.81 2.81
N ASP A 36 -6.85 -7.53 3.96
CA ASP A 36 -6.15 -6.90 5.09
C ASP A 36 -4.88 -7.66 5.50
N ALA A 37 -4.91 -9.00 5.40
CA ALA A 37 -3.76 -9.85 5.69
C ALA A 37 -2.64 -9.64 4.67
N ASP A 38 -2.96 -9.60 3.39
CA ASP A 38 -1.97 -9.39 2.32
C ASP A 38 -1.42 -7.95 2.34
N ALA A 39 -2.28 -6.96 2.58
CA ALA A 39 -1.91 -5.56 2.72
C ALA A 39 -0.96 -5.36 3.91
N LYS A 40 -1.24 -6.03 5.05
CA LYS A 40 -0.33 -6.09 6.20
C LYS A 40 1.04 -6.67 5.83
N VAL A 41 1.07 -7.79 5.09
CA VAL A 41 2.34 -8.38 4.61
C VAL A 41 3.07 -7.44 3.66
N GLN A 42 2.37 -6.73 2.77
CA GLN A 42 2.99 -5.73 1.89
C GLN A 42 3.54 -4.53 2.67
N GLY A 43 2.81 -4.00 3.65
CA GLY A 43 3.28 -2.93 4.53
C GLY A 43 4.54 -3.33 5.33
N ALA A 44 4.66 -4.62 5.69
CA ALA A 44 5.83 -5.17 6.37
C ALA A 44 7.13 -5.09 5.55
N ARG A 45 7.04 -4.95 4.22
CA ARG A 45 8.20 -4.85 3.31
C ARG A 45 8.86 -3.48 3.31
N CYS A 46 8.24 -2.46 3.90
CA CYS A 46 8.85 -1.13 4.00
C CYS A 46 10.17 -1.23 4.79
N MET A 47 11.26 -0.69 4.23
CA MET A 47 12.61 -0.89 4.76
C MET A 47 13.06 0.18 5.77
N ASP A 48 12.23 1.18 6.06
CA ASP A 48 12.62 2.34 6.88
C ASP A 48 13.94 2.98 6.41
N CYS A 49 13.98 3.39 5.14
CA CYS A 49 15.22 3.71 4.41
C CYS A 49 16.04 4.90 4.95
N GLY A 50 15.60 5.59 6.02
CA GLY A 50 16.19 6.82 6.55
C GLY A 50 15.94 8.05 5.66
N ILE A 51 16.23 7.95 4.35
CA ILE A 51 15.86 8.93 3.34
C ILE A 51 14.77 8.30 2.44
N PRO A 52 13.49 8.62 2.65
CA PRO A 52 12.39 8.01 1.92
C PRO A 52 12.27 8.61 0.51
N PHE A 53 12.93 8.00 -0.48
CA PHE A 53 12.80 8.39 -1.88
C PHE A 53 11.35 8.31 -2.40
N CYS A 54 10.54 7.43 -1.82
CA CYS A 54 9.12 7.32 -2.14
C CYS A 54 8.35 8.62 -1.85
N ASN A 55 8.65 9.32 -0.74
CA ASN A 55 7.99 10.59 -0.40
C ASN A 55 8.32 11.66 -1.45
N ASN A 56 9.60 11.81 -1.79
CA ASN A 56 10.04 12.80 -2.78
C ASN A 56 9.60 12.46 -4.21
N GLY A 57 9.38 11.17 -4.51
CA GLY A 57 8.82 10.73 -5.78
C GLY A 57 7.32 10.98 -5.91
N CYS A 58 6.62 11.21 -4.80
CA CYS A 58 5.21 11.53 -4.78
C CYS A 58 5.01 13.05 -4.95
N PRO A 59 4.29 13.52 -5.97
CA PRO A 59 4.09 14.96 -6.20
C PRO A 59 3.41 15.71 -5.06
N VAL A 60 2.62 15.01 -4.24
CA VAL A 60 1.92 15.57 -3.06
C VAL A 60 2.66 15.30 -1.76
N ASN A 61 3.88 14.73 -1.82
CA ASN A 61 4.73 14.41 -0.67
C ASN A 61 4.03 13.56 0.39
N ASN A 62 3.28 12.54 -0.06
CA ASN A 62 2.64 11.60 0.86
C ASN A 62 3.65 11.01 1.84
N ILE A 63 3.22 10.83 3.09
CA ILE A 63 4.02 10.24 4.17
C ILE A 63 3.93 8.70 4.08
N ILE A 64 4.43 8.15 2.96
CA ILE A 64 4.25 6.75 2.56
C ILE A 64 4.75 5.73 3.60
N PRO A 65 5.93 5.91 4.19
CA PRO A 65 6.44 4.95 5.16
C PRO A 65 5.56 4.85 6.41
N ASP A 66 4.97 5.96 6.85
CA ASP A 66 4.18 6.04 8.09
C ASP A 66 2.83 5.33 7.94
N PHE A 67 2.06 5.62 6.88
CA PHE A 67 0.79 4.91 6.68
C PHE A 67 1.00 3.42 6.36
N ASN A 68 2.11 3.05 5.73
CA ASN A 68 2.45 1.63 5.51
C ASN A 68 2.74 0.90 6.83
N ASP A 69 3.42 1.56 7.78
CA ASP A 69 3.63 0.98 9.12
C ASP A 69 2.32 0.81 9.88
N LEU A 70 1.43 1.78 9.78
CA LEU A 70 0.11 1.72 10.40
C LEU A 70 -0.75 0.59 9.80
N VAL A 71 -0.72 0.40 8.48
CA VAL A 71 -1.34 -0.77 7.82
C VAL A 71 -0.72 -2.08 8.32
N TYR A 72 0.60 -2.15 8.45
CA TYR A 72 1.28 -3.33 9.00
C TYR A 72 0.84 -3.65 10.45
N GLN A 73 0.61 -2.61 11.26
CA GLN A 73 0.10 -2.75 12.62
C GLN A 73 -1.40 -3.06 12.69
N GLY A 74 -2.14 -2.89 11.58
CA GLY A 74 -3.59 -3.05 11.51
C GLY A 74 -4.36 -1.81 11.98
N ASP A 75 -3.68 -0.66 12.13
CA ASP A 75 -4.29 0.60 12.53
C ASP A 75 -4.77 1.39 11.30
N TRP A 76 -5.82 0.85 10.68
CA TRP A 76 -6.41 1.42 9.46
C TRP A 76 -6.92 2.85 9.63
N LYS A 77 -7.40 3.18 10.84
CA LYS A 77 -7.95 4.50 11.13
C LYS A 77 -6.85 5.57 11.08
N ASN A 78 -5.75 5.35 11.79
CA ASN A 78 -4.64 6.31 11.73
C ASN A 78 -3.96 6.28 10.35
N ALA A 79 -3.89 5.12 9.69
CA ALA A 79 -3.32 5.02 8.34
C ALA A 79 -4.03 5.96 7.34
N ILE A 80 -5.37 5.97 7.34
CA ILE A 80 -6.15 6.82 6.44
C ILE A 80 -6.08 8.30 6.84
N GLU A 81 -6.02 8.62 8.15
CA GLU A 81 -5.81 10.00 8.62
C GLU A 81 -4.45 10.56 8.17
N VAL A 82 -3.38 9.77 8.27
CA VAL A 82 -2.05 10.15 7.78
C VAL A 82 -2.05 10.34 6.26
N LEU A 83 -2.66 9.43 5.51
CA LEU A 83 -2.75 9.55 4.06
C LEU A 83 -3.52 10.81 3.63
N HIS A 84 -4.62 11.12 4.32
CA HIS A 84 -5.40 12.33 4.06
C HIS A 84 -4.71 13.64 4.45
N SER A 85 -3.69 13.60 5.32
CA SER A 85 -2.96 14.81 5.73
C SER A 85 -2.23 15.51 4.57
N THR A 86 -1.98 14.77 3.48
CA THR A 86 -1.24 15.22 2.29
C THR A 86 -2.02 15.04 1.00
N ASN A 87 -2.96 14.08 0.93
CA ASN A 87 -3.81 13.85 -0.22
C ASN A 87 -5.31 13.98 0.10
N ASN A 88 -6.01 14.91 -0.54
CA ASN A 88 -7.45 15.10 -0.39
C ASN A 88 -8.30 14.06 -1.14
N PHE A 89 -7.71 13.31 -2.09
CA PHE A 89 -8.34 12.21 -2.83
C PHE A 89 -7.37 11.02 -2.93
N PRO A 90 -7.13 10.30 -1.82
CA PRO A 90 -6.29 9.12 -1.80
C PRO A 90 -6.90 7.90 -2.51
#